data_AF-A0A1Q9P6C0-F1
#
_entry.id   AF-A0A1Q9P6C0-F1
#
_cell.length_a   1.000
_cell.length_b   1.000
_cell.length_c   1.000
_cell.angle_alpha   90.00
_cell.angle_beta   90.00
_cell.angle_gamma   90.00
#
_symmetry.space_group_name_H-M   'P 1'
#
loop_
_entity.id
_entity.type
_entity.pdbx_description
1 polymer ?
#
loop_
_entity_poly.entity_id
_entity_poly.type
_entity_poly.pdbx_seq_one_letter_code
_entity_poly.pdbx_strand_id
1 'polypeptide(L)'
;MTLLEEMARYLSWANSSIWKIVGTLSDDEYRQSIAEGAGSIQKRYVHLAVDAWEWFHDWHGEEPQEPDFQSMTRNELYQFIVDYLKKWQDLIEERTVDEFTDEREEKTVVIKFDEMFFHMVNHFTYHRGQIAMGLKMLGKEVPMTDYVPYRFSTN
;
A
#
# COMPACT_ATOMS: atom_id res chain seq x y z
N MET A 1 -11.36 -7.13 19.04
CA MET A 1 -10.66 -6.61 17.86
C MET A 1 -11.65 -5.77 17.09
N THR A 2 -11.33 -4.51 16.80
CA THR A 2 -12.19 -3.63 16.00
C THR A 2 -12.08 -3.98 14.51
N LEU A 3 -13.03 -3.53 13.68
CA LEU A 3 -12.93 -3.69 12.22
C LEU A 3 -11.65 -3.03 11.67
N LEU A 4 -11.26 -1.90 12.25
CA LEU A 4 -10.09 -1.14 11.86
C LEU A 4 -8.79 -1.92 12.11
N GLU A 5 -8.67 -2.54 13.29
CA GLU A 5 -7.56 -3.45 13.61
C GLU A 5 -7.50 -4.66 12.66
N GLU A 6 -8.66 -5.23 12.31
CA GLU A 6 -8.74 -6.34 11.35
C GLU A 6 -8.35 -5.89 9.93
N MET A 7 -8.75 -4.70 9.50
CA MET A 7 -8.34 -4.10 8.22
C MET A 7 -6.83 -3.89 8.16
N ALA A 8 -6.20 -3.46 9.25
CA ALA A 8 -4.74 -3.32 9.34
C ALA A 8 -4.03 -4.67 9.15
N ARG A 9 -4.48 -5.69 9.90
CA ARG A 9 -3.92 -7.04 9.79
C ARG A 9 -4.13 -7.65 8.40
N TYR A 10 -5.31 -7.44 7.82
CA TYR A 10 -5.62 -7.85 6.45
C TYR A 10 -4.67 -7.18 5.45
N LEU A 11 -4.47 -5.87 5.55
CA LEU A 11 -3.60 -5.12 4.66
C LEU A 11 -2.17 -5.67 4.67
N SER A 12 -1.60 -5.89 5.87
CA SER A 12 -0.27 -6.49 6.02
C SER A 12 -0.21 -7.92 5.47
N TRP A 13 -1.21 -8.76 5.76
CA TRP A 13 -1.26 -10.14 5.26
C TRP A 13 -1.36 -10.20 3.73
N ALA A 14 -2.21 -9.38 3.13
CA ALA A 14 -2.45 -9.39 1.69
C ALA A 14 -1.22 -8.90 0.92
N ASN A 15 -0.60 -7.81 1.38
CA ASN A 15 0.60 -7.26 0.75
C ASN A 15 1.80 -8.21 0.91
N SER A 16 2.01 -8.80 2.09
CA SER A 16 3.08 -9.78 2.29
C SER A 16 2.89 -11.07 1.50
N SER A 17 1.65 -11.51 1.29
CA SER A 17 1.35 -12.68 0.45
C SER A 17 1.75 -12.47 -1.01
N ILE A 18 1.52 -11.27 -1.55
CA ILE A 18 1.98 -10.92 -2.91
C ILE A 18 3.50 -10.70 -2.96
N TRP A 19 4.07 -10.06 -1.93
CA TRP A 19 5.50 -9.81 -1.86
C TRP A 19 6.35 -11.08 -1.92
N LYS A 20 5.88 -12.18 -1.30
CA LYS A 20 6.57 -13.49 -1.36
C LYS A 20 6.86 -13.95 -2.80
N ILE A 21 6.06 -13.52 -3.78
CA ILE A 21 6.27 -13.81 -5.20
C ILE A 21 7.15 -12.72 -5.83
N VAL A 22 6.81 -11.44 -5.60
CA VAL A 22 7.54 -10.29 -6.17
C VAL A 22 9.03 -10.31 -5.80
N GLY A 23 9.34 -10.69 -4.55
CA GLY A 23 10.71 -10.82 -4.05
C GLY A 23 11.54 -11.88 -4.78
N THR A 24 10.90 -12.81 -5.51
CA THR A 24 11.59 -13.87 -6.28
C THR A 24 11.75 -13.57 -7.77
N LEU A 25 11.14 -12.48 -8.27
CA LEU A 25 11.23 -12.12 -9.68
C LEU A 25 12.67 -11.77 -10.09
N SER A 26 13.04 -12.02 -11.34
CA SER A 26 14.26 -11.40 -11.88
C SER A 26 14.11 -9.87 -11.97
N ASP A 27 15.22 -9.15 -12.17
CA ASP A 27 15.16 -7.69 -12.39
C ASP A 27 14.41 -7.33 -13.67
N ASP A 28 14.52 -8.14 -14.72
CA ASP A 28 13.80 -7.94 -15.97
C ASP A 28 12.29 -8.15 -15.78
N GLU A 29 11.88 -9.21 -15.10
CA GLU A 29 10.47 -9.48 -14.79
C GLU A 29 9.85 -8.37 -13.92
N TYR A 30 10.63 -7.78 -13.00
CA TYR A 30 10.18 -6.70 -12.14
C TYR A 30 10.04 -5.35 -12.87
N ARG A 31 10.90 -5.10 -13.87
CA ARG A 31 10.98 -3.83 -14.61
C ARG A 31 10.16 -3.79 -15.89
N GLN A 32 9.83 -4.94 -16.49
CA GLN A 32 9.08 -4.97 -17.73
C GLN A 32 7.66 -4.38 -17.57
N SER A 33 7.14 -3.79 -18.64
CA SER A 33 5.77 -3.27 -18.65
C SER A 33 4.76 -4.42 -18.64
N ILE A 34 3.74 -4.31 -17.80
CA ILE A 34 2.65 -5.28 -17.69
C ILE A 34 1.77 -5.23 -18.95
N ALA A 35 1.48 -4.02 -19.44
CA ALA A 35 0.81 -3.76 -20.70
C ALA A 35 1.22 -2.37 -21.21
N GLU A 36 0.80 -2.01 -22.43
CA GLU A 36 0.98 -0.66 -22.96
C GLU A 36 0.28 0.36 -22.04
N GLY A 37 1.00 1.39 -21.59
CA GLY A 37 0.49 2.39 -20.65
C GLY A 37 0.29 1.92 -19.20
N ALA A 38 0.31 0.62 -18.91
CA ALA A 38 0.03 0.08 -17.56
C ALA A 38 1.25 0.07 -16.62
N GLY A 39 2.45 0.42 -17.10
CA GLY A 39 3.67 0.44 -16.29
C GLY A 39 4.14 -0.94 -15.84
N SER A 40 5.18 -0.98 -15.01
CA SER A 40 5.80 -2.21 -14.49
C SER A 40 5.42 -2.49 -13.04
N ILE A 41 5.72 -3.70 -12.55
CA ILE A 41 5.57 -4.03 -11.11
C ILE A 41 6.43 -3.07 -10.27
N GLN A 42 7.65 -2.74 -10.71
CA GLN A 42 8.49 -1.73 -10.06
C GLN A 42 7.76 -0.39 -9.90
N LYS A 43 7.17 0.14 -10.98
CA LYS A 43 6.45 1.42 -10.91
C LYS A 43 5.30 1.38 -9.91
N ARG A 44 4.65 0.22 -9.72
CA ARG A 44 3.59 0.04 -8.71
C ARG A 44 4.14 0.05 -7.29
N TYR A 45 5.29 -0.58 -7.03
CA TYR A 45 5.91 -0.51 -5.70
C TYR A 45 6.44 0.89 -5.38
N VAL A 46 7.01 1.60 -6.35
CA VAL A 46 7.39 3.01 -6.13
C VAL A 46 6.16 3.85 -5.80
N HIS A 47 5.07 3.71 -6.58
CA HIS A 47 3.81 4.42 -6.30
C HIS A 47 3.26 4.13 -4.90
N LEU A 48 3.27 2.86 -4.47
CA LEU A 48 2.80 2.49 -3.13
C LEU A 48 3.70 3.01 -2.00
N ALA A 49 5.00 3.16 -2.24
CA ALA A 49 5.91 3.76 -1.28
C ALA A 49 5.67 5.28 -1.14
N VAL A 50 5.48 5.97 -2.27
CA VAL A 50 5.10 7.39 -2.31
C VAL A 50 3.79 7.59 -1.57
N ASP A 51 2.73 6.85 -1.93
CA ASP A 51 1.40 7.00 -1.36
C ASP A 51 1.36 6.71 0.15
N ALA A 52 2.09 5.69 0.62
CA ALA A 52 2.19 5.40 2.05
C ALA A 52 2.89 6.52 2.84
N TRP A 53 3.88 7.19 2.22
CA TRP A 53 4.63 8.30 2.80
C TRP A 53 3.83 9.60 2.78
N GLU A 54 3.31 9.97 1.62
CA GLU A 54 2.59 11.24 1.37
C GLU A 54 1.40 11.36 2.30
N TRP A 55 0.48 10.39 2.28
CA TRP A 55 -0.69 10.43 3.15
C TRP A 55 -0.33 10.44 4.64
N PHE A 56 0.77 9.77 5.03
CA PHE A 56 1.18 9.77 6.43
C PHE A 56 1.61 11.17 6.88
N HIS A 57 2.37 11.87 6.05
CA HIS A 57 2.83 13.22 6.38
C HIS A 57 1.72 14.26 6.23
N ASP A 58 0.85 14.12 5.22
CA ASP A 58 -0.36 14.95 5.09
C ASP A 58 -1.26 14.84 6.32
N TRP A 59 -1.47 13.61 6.84
CA TRP A 59 -2.23 13.38 8.06
C TRP A 59 -1.67 14.12 9.28
N HIS A 60 -0.35 14.28 9.34
CA HIS A 60 0.32 15.02 10.42
C HIS A 60 0.51 16.51 10.12
N GLY A 61 0.15 16.97 8.91
CA GLY A 61 0.43 18.34 8.45
C GLY A 61 1.93 18.62 8.34
N GLU A 62 2.73 17.61 7.97
CA GLU A 62 4.17 17.70 7.80
C GLU A 62 4.54 17.79 6.32
N GLU A 63 5.59 18.55 6.00
CA GLU A 63 6.15 18.64 4.63
C GLU A 63 7.64 18.27 4.63
N PRO A 64 8.01 17.00 4.91
CA PRO A 64 9.40 16.58 4.83
C PRO A 64 9.88 16.47 3.38
N GLN A 65 11.20 16.44 3.20
CA GLN A 65 11.77 16.17 1.88
C GLN A 65 11.43 14.74 1.44
N GLU A 66 10.84 14.61 0.25
CA GLU A 66 10.51 13.32 -0.35
C GLU A 66 11.79 12.46 -0.55
N PRO A 67 11.77 11.19 -0.10
CA PRO A 67 12.83 10.24 -0.43
C PRO A 67 12.94 10.00 -1.94
N ASP A 68 14.15 9.73 -2.44
CA ASP A 68 14.32 9.28 -3.82
C ASP A 68 13.91 7.80 -3.98
N PHE A 69 12.60 7.57 -4.10
CA PHE A 69 12.04 6.22 -4.23
C PHE A 69 12.48 5.50 -5.50
N GLN A 70 12.88 6.23 -6.55
CA GLN A 70 13.30 5.62 -7.82
C GLN A 70 14.69 4.97 -7.72
N SER A 71 15.56 5.46 -6.83
CA SER A 71 16.88 4.86 -6.61
C SER A 71 16.87 3.70 -5.62
N MET A 72 15.78 3.52 -4.85
CA MET A 72 15.63 2.39 -3.94
C MET A 72 15.52 1.06 -4.70
N THR A 73 16.17 0.04 -4.15
CA THR A 73 15.99 -1.35 -4.57
C THR A 73 14.57 -1.83 -4.24
N ARG A 74 14.15 -2.93 -4.87
CA ARG A 74 12.84 -3.54 -4.57
C ARG A 74 12.65 -3.86 -3.09
N ASN A 75 13.69 -4.33 -2.42
CA ASN A 75 13.63 -4.75 -1.02
C ASN A 75 13.54 -3.52 -0.10
N GLU A 76 14.28 -2.46 -0.41
CA GLU A 76 14.18 -1.19 0.31
C GLU A 76 12.78 -0.58 0.16
N LEU A 77 12.22 -0.56 -1.05
CA LEU A 77 10.84 -0.09 -1.29
C LEU A 77 9.82 -0.89 -0.48
N TYR A 78 9.92 -2.22 -0.49
CA TYR A 78 8.98 -3.05 0.26
C TYR A 78 9.11 -2.85 1.77
N GLN A 79 10.35 -2.80 2.30
CA GLN A 79 10.57 -2.55 3.71
C GLN A 79 10.03 -1.17 4.12
N PHE A 80 10.27 -0.15 3.30
CA PHE A 80 9.74 1.19 3.52
C PHE A 80 8.21 1.19 3.59
N ILE A 81 7.54 0.50 2.66
CA ILE A 81 6.07 0.34 2.68
C ILE A 81 5.63 -0.37 3.97
N VAL A 82 6.29 -1.46 4.37
CA VAL A 82 5.95 -2.19 5.60
C VAL A 82 6.07 -1.28 6.83
N ASP A 83 7.14 -0.49 6.89
CA ASP A 83 7.38 0.44 8.00
C ASP A 83 6.30 1.53 8.07
N TYR A 84 5.91 2.13 6.94
CA TYR A 84 4.84 3.13 6.91
C TYR A 84 3.46 2.54 7.18
N LEU A 85 3.16 1.34 6.69
CA LEU A 85 1.91 0.65 7.05
C LEU A 85 1.86 0.32 8.55
N LYS A 86 3.01 0.03 9.17
CA LYS A 86 3.10 -0.15 10.61
C LYS A 86 2.83 1.16 11.36
N LYS A 87 3.42 2.28 10.93
CA LYS A 87 3.10 3.60 11.50
C LYS A 87 1.61 3.92 11.41
N TRP A 88 0.98 3.68 10.27
CA TRP A 88 -0.47 3.84 10.09
C TRP A 88 -1.28 2.96 11.04
N GLN A 89 -0.84 1.71 11.25
CA GLN A 89 -1.48 0.82 12.21
C GLN A 89 -1.35 1.35 13.65
N ASP A 90 -0.20 1.91 14.03
CA ASP A 90 0.02 2.42 15.38
C ASP A 90 -0.91 3.62 15.69
N LEU A 91 -1.27 4.43 14.68
CA LEU A 91 -2.26 5.50 14.80
C LEU A 91 -3.68 5.02 15.16
N ILE A 92 -4.00 3.73 15.01
CA ILE A 92 -5.30 3.18 15.47
C ILE A 92 -5.46 3.36 16.98
N GLU A 93 -4.36 3.32 17.72
CA GLU A 93 -4.36 3.46 19.19
C GLU A 93 -3.73 4.77 19.65
N GLU A 94 -2.68 5.24 18.97
CA GLU A 94 -1.80 6.31 19.46
C GLU A 94 -2.14 7.72 18.95
N ARG A 95 -3.04 7.84 17.96
CA ARG A 95 -3.30 9.14 17.32
C ARG A 95 -3.84 10.18 18.31
N THR A 96 -3.37 11.41 18.13
CA THR A 96 -3.83 12.61 18.86
C THR A 96 -4.74 13.52 18.02
N VAL A 97 -4.75 13.29 16.71
CA VAL A 97 -5.62 13.93 15.72
C VAL A 97 -6.54 12.85 15.15
N ASP A 98 -7.84 13.15 14.99
CA ASP A 98 -8.85 12.19 14.51
C ASP A 98 -9.42 12.58 13.13
N GLU A 99 -9.04 13.74 12.61
CA GLU A 99 -9.47 14.25 11.31
C GLU A 99 -8.38 15.04 10.59
N PHE A 100 -8.39 14.95 9.26
CA PHE A 100 -7.55 15.70 8.34
C PHE A 100 -8.46 16.54 7.44
N THR A 101 -8.06 17.78 7.15
CA THR A 101 -8.78 18.68 6.25
C THR A 101 -8.04 18.79 4.93
N ASP A 102 -8.69 18.34 3.86
CA ASP A 102 -8.20 18.44 2.49
C ASP A 102 -8.84 19.64 1.79
N GLU A 103 -8.03 20.62 1.41
CA GLU A 103 -8.48 21.81 0.69
C GLU A 103 -7.97 21.78 -0.75
N ARG A 104 -8.88 21.67 -1.71
CA ARG A 104 -8.56 21.66 -3.15
C ARG A 104 -9.49 22.60 -3.89
N GLU A 105 -8.90 23.57 -4.58
CA GLU A 105 -9.62 24.61 -5.32
C GLU A 105 -10.69 25.30 -4.43
N GLU A 106 -11.98 25.16 -4.74
CA GLU A 106 -13.11 25.74 -3.99
C GLU A 106 -13.81 24.72 -3.08
N LYS A 107 -13.15 23.59 -2.76
CA LYS A 107 -13.73 22.53 -1.91
C LYS A 107 -12.82 22.21 -0.73
N THR A 108 -13.44 22.19 0.44
CA THR A 108 -12.85 21.71 1.70
C THR A 108 -13.58 20.45 2.13
N VAL A 109 -12.84 19.37 2.38
CA VAL A 109 -13.37 18.10 2.87
C VAL A 109 -12.67 17.75 4.18
N VAL A 110 -13.45 17.35 5.19
CA VAL A 110 -12.93 16.78 6.43
C VAL A 110 -13.01 15.26 6.31
N ILE A 111 -11.87 14.59 6.51
CA ILE A 111 -11.71 13.14 6.41
C ILE A 111 -11.34 12.62 7.80
N LYS A 112 -12.15 11.71 8.34
CA LYS A 112 -11.85 11.05 9.62
C LYS A 112 -10.77 9.99 9.49
N PHE A 113 -10.16 9.61 10.60
CA PHE A 113 -9.11 8.60 10.58
C PHE A 113 -9.55 7.25 10.01
N ASP A 114 -10.76 6.80 10.32
CA ASP A 114 -11.30 5.54 9.77
C ASP A 114 -11.53 5.61 8.26
N GLU A 115 -11.96 6.77 7.74
CA GLU A 115 -12.08 7.05 6.30
C GLU A 115 -10.71 7.09 5.61
N MET A 116 -9.72 7.74 6.23
CA MET A 116 -8.35 7.79 5.71
C MET A 116 -7.71 6.41 5.69
N PHE A 117 -7.86 5.64 6.77
CA PHE A 117 -7.34 4.28 6.83
C PHE A 117 -8.06 3.36 5.83
N PHE A 118 -9.36 3.55 5.63
CA PHE A 118 -10.10 2.86 4.57
C PHE A 118 -9.56 3.20 3.17
N HIS A 119 -9.28 4.48 2.90
CA HIS A 119 -8.63 4.91 1.66
C HIS A 119 -7.31 4.17 1.44
N MET A 120 -6.43 4.12 2.44
CA MET A 120 -5.16 3.37 2.38
C MET A 120 -5.40 1.89 2.03
N VAL A 121 -6.31 1.22 2.71
CA VAL A 121 -6.63 -0.21 2.47
C VAL A 121 -7.17 -0.42 1.05
N ASN A 122 -8.05 0.46 0.58
CA ASN A 122 -8.66 0.39 -0.74
C ASN A 122 -7.64 0.67 -1.86
N HIS A 123 -6.83 1.72 -1.71
CA HIS A 123 -5.83 2.11 -2.69
C HIS A 123 -4.73 1.04 -2.86
N PHE A 124 -4.26 0.47 -1.74
CA PHE A 124 -3.36 -0.67 -1.77
C PHE A 124 -4.00 -1.90 -2.42
N THR A 125 -5.28 -2.16 -2.18
CA THR A 125 -6.00 -3.28 -2.81
C THR A 125 -6.10 -3.10 -4.33
N TYR A 126 -6.39 -1.89 -4.80
CA TYR A 126 -6.42 -1.56 -6.23
C TYR A 126 -5.07 -1.85 -6.91
N HIS A 127 -3.97 -1.33 -6.37
CA HIS A 127 -2.64 -1.55 -6.95
C HIS A 127 -2.13 -2.99 -6.76
N ARG A 128 -2.48 -3.65 -5.65
CA ARG A 128 -2.20 -5.09 -5.46
C ARG A 128 -2.88 -5.93 -6.53
N GLY A 129 -4.10 -5.57 -6.94
CA GLY A 129 -4.79 -6.20 -8.08
C GLY A 129 -4.02 -6.05 -9.40
N GLN A 130 -3.48 -4.86 -9.67
CA GLN A 130 -2.65 -4.62 -10.86
C GLN A 130 -1.33 -5.42 -10.82
N ILE A 131 -0.69 -5.49 -9.65
CA ILE A 131 0.51 -6.31 -9.45
C ILE A 131 0.18 -7.80 -9.65
N ALA A 132 -0.92 -8.28 -9.07
CA ALA A 132 -1.39 -9.65 -9.22
C ALA A 132 -1.66 -10.00 -10.69
N MET A 133 -2.23 -9.08 -11.46
CA MET A 133 -2.39 -9.25 -12.91
C MET A 133 -1.03 -9.36 -13.61
N GLY A 134 -0.07 -8.49 -13.30
CA GLY A 134 1.28 -8.57 -13.87
C GLY A 134 1.99 -9.88 -13.55
N LEU A 135 1.87 -10.37 -12.31
CA LEU A 135 2.39 -11.67 -11.91
C LEU A 135 1.75 -12.83 -12.68
N LYS A 136 0.43 -12.78 -12.94
CA LYS A 136 -0.25 -13.79 -13.76
C LYS A 136 0.21 -13.76 -15.22
N MET A 137 0.43 -12.59 -15.79
CA MET A 137 0.98 -12.45 -17.16
C MET A 137 2.40 -13.01 -17.28
N LEU A 138 3.14 -12.98 -16.18
CA LEU A 138 4.44 -13.63 -16.01
C LEU A 138 4.37 -15.15 -15.78
N GLY A 139 3.17 -15.75 -15.81
CA GLY A 139 2.97 -17.17 -15.53
C GLY A 139 3.22 -17.56 -14.07
N LYS A 140 3.19 -16.62 -13.13
CA LYS A 140 3.28 -16.92 -11.70
C LYS A 140 1.93 -17.32 -11.14
N GLU A 141 1.93 -18.26 -10.21
CA GLU A 141 0.76 -18.60 -9.40
C GLU A 141 0.54 -17.52 -8.33
N VAL A 142 -0.64 -16.90 -8.33
CA VAL A 142 -0.96 -15.77 -7.44
C VAL A 142 -2.11 -16.16 -6.49
N PRO A 143 -1.92 -16.11 -5.16
CA PRO A 143 -2.95 -16.47 -4.20
C PRO A 143 -4.12 -15.48 -4.22
N MET A 144 -5.29 -15.93 -3.79
CA MET A 144 -6.42 -15.06 -3.53
C MET A 144 -6.14 -14.23 -2.28
N THR A 145 -6.18 -12.90 -2.41
CA THR A 145 -5.91 -11.96 -1.31
C THR A 145 -7.13 -11.16 -0.90
N ASP A 146 -8.33 -11.71 -1.09
CA ASP A 146 -9.57 -11.08 -0.62
C ASP A 146 -9.70 -11.21 0.91
N TYR A 147 -10.61 -10.43 1.50
CA TYR A 147 -10.79 -10.42 2.94
C TYR A 147 -11.35 -11.74 3.49
N VAL A 148 -12.23 -12.43 2.76
CA VAL A 148 -12.78 -13.72 3.20
C VAL A 148 -11.70 -14.81 3.34
N PRO A 149 -10.84 -15.09 2.33
CA PRO A 149 -9.75 -16.06 2.50
C PRO A 149 -8.73 -15.62 3.57
N TYR A 150 -8.52 -14.31 3.78
CA TYR A 150 -7.73 -13.82 4.91
C TYR A 150 -8.29 -14.36 6.24
N ARG A 151 -9.61 -14.28 6.46
CA ARG A 151 -10.26 -14.78 7.68
C ARG A 151 -10.11 -16.29 7.91
N PHE A 152 -9.90 -17.08 6.86
CA PHE A 152 -9.59 -18.50 6.99
C PHE A 152 -8.10 -18.77 7.25
N SER A 153 -7.22 -17.80 6.97
CA SER A 153 -5.77 -17.93 7.12
C SER A 153 -5.24 -17.55 8.50
N THR A 154 -6.04 -16.88 9.33
CA THR A 154 -5.64 -16.29 10.62
C THR A 154 -6.37 -16.87 11.84
N ASN A 155 -6.78 -18.14 11.78
CA ASN A 155 -7.36 -18.85 12.94
C ASN A 155 -6.48 -18.77 14.19
#